data_AF-A0A0E3WF52-F1
#
_entry.id   AF-A0A0E3WF52-F1
#
_cell.length_a   1.000
_cell.length_b   1.000
_cell.length_c   1.000
_cell.angle_alpha   90.00
_cell.angle_beta   90.00
_cell.angle_gamma   90.00
#
_symmetry.space_group_name_H-M   'P 1'
#
loop_
_entity.id
_entity.type
_entity.pdbx_description
1 polymer ?
#
loop_
_entity_poly.entity_id
_entity_poly.type
_entity_poly.pdbx_seq_one_letter_code
_entity_poly.pdbx_strand_id
1 'polypeptide(L)'
;MFMKKKTFLRMLATVSLGVALVGCGNSGGSSNSNELYIFNTKSEIGPGLEQLAKDYEAETGQKLKVFSPGSGTDTTEIANAEMASKNPPAIFSTVSLVPWGPKDGDFLYNLNDSSNEELKKLAEQVPEAQRLRSTDGENFGIPYTVEGYGYVFDSKLLGELFAGADTAKLAADLKASDFDSFRKFTDAVDAFIKGTTGASVTLNGNTYTFASEKTDLTKQLTGVFVEAGAEKWTYSDHFMANLPINAAFESYSDALYTDPKQMEKAKSAIIKAMGVLEYNTAHAAGENGPNKRGPEYVNTTTGSYDYSLELFANHKGLFIKQGNWIYPNLVKLNKDIVSTLDMLPVKMPFTQEDISVEGRKAETFTKSIPVFIPNYFTINKNVGEEKIKAAEDFLVWLYTSERGLKFLKEESGFIMYNDPTATDSPNTLNNAIVQYLGEDTLSNPYNAAPGNFLEEIGNDLKENYMTKETWDEKTYSDFADKYIKTWEDLKAAAN
;
A
#
# COMPACT_ATOMS: atom_id res chain seq x y z
N MET A 1 30.93 -45.37 -62.86
CA MET A 1 29.95 -46.27 -62.20
C MET A 1 29.77 -45.77 -60.77
N PHE A 2 28.64 -45.09 -60.57
CA PHE A 2 27.94 -44.70 -59.32
C PHE A 2 28.69 -44.27 -58.04
N MET A 3 28.68 -42.96 -57.82
CA MET A 3 28.46 -42.31 -56.52
C MET A 3 27.23 -42.86 -55.80
N LYS A 4 27.29 -43.04 -54.47
CA LYS A 4 26.11 -42.95 -53.60
C LYS A 4 26.36 -41.95 -52.47
N LYS A 5 25.72 -40.79 -52.65
CA LYS A 5 25.52 -39.73 -51.66
C LYS A 5 24.82 -40.31 -50.43
N LYS A 6 25.32 -40.03 -49.22
CA LYS A 6 24.55 -40.18 -47.99
C LYS A 6 23.67 -38.94 -47.85
N THR A 7 22.37 -39.12 -48.10
CA THR A 7 21.33 -38.12 -47.92
C THR A 7 21.10 -37.88 -46.42
N PHE A 8 21.37 -36.66 -45.98
CA PHE A 8 20.99 -36.16 -44.66
C PHE A 8 19.50 -35.81 -44.72
N LEU A 9 18.64 -36.70 -44.19
CA LEU A 9 17.20 -36.44 -44.11
C LEU A 9 16.93 -35.60 -42.86
N ARG A 10 16.70 -34.30 -43.06
CA ARG A 10 16.14 -33.39 -42.05
C ARG A 10 14.72 -33.84 -41.74
N MET A 11 14.52 -34.46 -40.59
CA MET A 11 13.18 -34.67 -40.03
C MET A 11 12.79 -33.39 -39.29
N LEU A 12 11.86 -32.65 -39.89
CA LEU A 12 11.15 -31.53 -39.28
C LEU A 12 10.29 -32.12 -38.15
N ALA A 13 10.79 -32.09 -36.92
CA ALA A 13 9.97 -32.37 -35.75
C ALA A 13 9.30 -31.05 -35.35
N THR A 14 8.08 -30.86 -35.84
CA THR A 14 7.15 -29.85 -35.34
C THR A 14 6.81 -30.22 -33.89
N VAL A 15 7.59 -29.71 -32.94
CA VAL A 15 7.21 -29.74 -31.53
C VAL A 15 6.14 -28.67 -31.37
N SER A 16 4.89 -29.07 -31.56
CA SER A 16 3.74 -28.38 -31.00
C SER A 16 3.95 -28.30 -29.50
N LEU A 17 4.35 -27.12 -29.03
CA LEU A 17 4.43 -26.76 -27.63
C LEU A 17 2.99 -26.70 -27.10
N GLY A 18 2.42 -27.87 -26.80
CA GLY A 18 1.22 -27.99 -26.00
C GLY A 18 1.56 -27.53 -24.60
N VAL A 19 1.26 -26.27 -24.31
CA VAL A 19 1.19 -25.77 -22.93
C VAL A 19 0.07 -26.56 -22.26
N ALA A 20 0.45 -27.66 -21.62
CA ALA A 20 -0.38 -28.26 -20.58
C ALA A 20 -0.38 -27.24 -19.44
N LEU A 21 -1.38 -26.35 -19.45
CA LEU A 21 -1.89 -25.75 -18.23
C LEU A 21 -2.22 -26.91 -17.30
N VAL A 22 -1.31 -27.19 -16.37
CA VAL A 22 -1.64 -27.94 -15.15
C VAL A 22 -2.49 -26.99 -14.33
N GLY A 23 -3.77 -26.93 -14.70
CA GLY A 23 -4.81 -26.55 -13.78
C GLY A 23 -4.79 -27.58 -12.67
N CYS A 24 -4.32 -27.17 -11.50
CA CYS A 24 -4.59 -27.87 -10.25
C CYS A 24 -6.08 -27.71 -9.92
N GLY A 25 -6.93 -28.36 -10.73
CA GLY A 25 -8.26 -28.77 -10.34
C GLY A 25 -8.17 -30.19 -9.79
N ASN A 26 -8.04 -30.32 -8.46
CA ASN A 26 -8.55 -31.45 -7.68
C ASN A 26 -8.39 -31.11 -6.19
N SER A 27 -9.43 -30.84 -5.42
CA SER A 27 -10.48 -31.80 -5.11
C SER A 27 -11.74 -31.04 -4.72
N GLY A 28 -12.84 -31.34 -5.40
CA GLY A 28 -14.18 -30.96 -4.95
C GLY A 28 -14.49 -31.67 -3.64
N GLY A 29 -14.16 -31.03 -2.53
CA GLY A 29 -14.73 -31.35 -1.23
C GLY A 29 -16.22 -31.02 -1.29
N SER A 30 -17.03 -32.00 -0.90
CA SER A 30 -18.43 -31.78 -0.54
C SER A 30 -18.55 -30.52 0.32
N SER A 31 -19.33 -29.54 -0.13
CA SER A 31 -19.65 -28.36 0.66
C SER A 31 -20.30 -28.80 1.97
N ASN A 32 -19.56 -28.73 3.07
CA ASN A 32 -20.18 -28.74 4.39
C ASN A 32 -20.95 -27.43 4.50
N SER A 33 -22.26 -27.51 4.69
CA SER A 33 -23.16 -26.34 4.82
C SER A 33 -22.73 -25.36 5.90
N ASN A 34 -21.90 -25.82 6.85
CA ASN A 34 -21.54 -25.10 8.06
C ASN A 34 -20.10 -24.55 8.06
N GLU A 35 -19.34 -24.62 6.95
CA GLU A 35 -18.02 -23.97 6.89
C GLU A 35 -18.16 -22.44 6.73
N LEU A 36 -17.47 -21.67 7.57
CA LEU A 36 -17.41 -20.21 7.49
C LEU A 36 -16.28 -19.82 6.54
N TYR A 37 -16.61 -19.11 5.45
CA TYR A 37 -15.64 -18.71 4.45
C TYR A 37 -15.28 -17.22 4.60
N ILE A 38 -13.98 -16.94 4.70
CA ILE A 38 -13.39 -15.60 4.77
C ILE A 38 -12.61 -15.32 3.48
N PHE A 39 -12.99 -14.25 2.78
CA PHE A 39 -12.22 -13.71 1.66
C PHE A 39 -11.44 -12.48 2.13
N ASN A 40 -10.11 -12.54 2.08
CA ASN A 40 -9.22 -11.48 2.54
C ASN A 40 -8.43 -10.88 1.38
N THR A 41 -8.50 -9.57 1.18
CA THR A 41 -7.75 -8.88 0.10
C THR A 41 -6.34 -8.45 0.52
N LYS A 42 -6.03 -8.45 1.82
CA LYS A 42 -4.68 -8.08 2.33
C LYS A 42 -3.73 -9.26 2.36
N SER A 43 -2.96 -9.42 1.29
CA SER A 43 -2.03 -10.54 1.12
C SER A 43 -1.01 -10.69 2.26
N GLU A 44 -0.61 -9.59 2.90
CA GLU A 44 0.43 -9.51 3.93
C GLU A 44 0.05 -10.32 5.19
N ILE A 45 -1.24 -10.35 5.52
CA ILE A 45 -1.78 -11.07 6.69
C ILE A 45 -2.31 -12.46 6.34
N GLY A 46 -2.40 -12.81 5.06
CA GLY A 46 -3.04 -14.04 4.58
C GLY A 46 -2.54 -15.31 5.28
N PRO A 47 -1.21 -15.57 5.32
CA PRO A 47 -0.68 -16.74 6.03
C PRO A 47 -0.97 -16.76 7.53
N GLY A 48 -1.00 -15.58 8.17
CA GLY A 48 -1.35 -15.47 9.59
C GLY A 48 -2.84 -15.75 9.83
N LEU A 49 -3.71 -15.25 8.95
CA LEU A 49 -5.15 -15.45 9.02
C LEU A 49 -5.53 -16.92 8.76
N GLU A 50 -4.83 -17.61 7.86
CA GLU A 50 -4.96 -19.06 7.66
C GLU A 50 -4.57 -19.86 8.89
N GLN A 51 -3.55 -19.43 9.63
CA GLN A 51 -3.19 -20.07 10.91
C GLN A 51 -4.24 -19.77 11.98
N LEU A 52 -4.71 -18.52 12.06
CA LEU A 52 -5.76 -18.11 12.99
C LEU A 52 -7.06 -18.90 12.78
N ALA A 53 -7.41 -19.19 11.53
CA ALA A 53 -8.57 -20.02 11.19
C ALA A 53 -8.46 -21.44 11.78
N LYS A 54 -7.27 -22.04 11.75
CA LYS A 54 -7.03 -23.35 12.37
C LYS A 54 -7.11 -23.29 13.88
N ASP A 55 -6.60 -22.21 14.48
CA ASP A 55 -6.62 -22.00 15.93
C ASP A 55 -8.07 -21.82 16.41
N TYR A 56 -8.87 -21.04 15.68
CA TYR A 56 -10.31 -20.87 15.95
C TYR A 56 -11.09 -22.18 15.79
N GLU A 57 -10.83 -22.97 14.75
CA GLU A 57 -11.45 -24.29 14.59
C GLU A 57 -11.10 -25.23 15.75
N ALA A 58 -9.85 -25.20 16.22
CA ALA A 58 -9.43 -26.01 17.36
C ALA A 58 -10.10 -25.60 18.68
N GLU A 59 -10.35 -24.30 18.88
CA GLU A 59 -10.99 -23.77 20.09
C GLU A 59 -12.52 -23.96 20.09
N THR A 60 -13.17 -23.75 18.94
CA THR A 60 -14.64 -23.63 18.86
C THR A 60 -15.31 -24.82 18.17
N GLY A 61 -14.55 -25.60 17.40
CA GLY A 61 -15.07 -26.63 16.50
C GLY A 61 -15.70 -26.09 15.21
N GLN A 62 -15.78 -24.77 15.03
CA GLN A 62 -16.32 -24.12 13.84
C GLN A 62 -15.25 -24.08 12.74
N LYS A 63 -15.52 -24.71 11.59
CA LYS A 63 -14.59 -24.74 10.47
C LYS A 63 -14.50 -23.40 9.76
N LEU A 64 -13.27 -22.95 9.52
CA LEU A 64 -12.98 -21.72 8.78
C LEU A 64 -12.13 -22.01 7.55
N LYS A 65 -12.60 -21.52 6.41
CA LYS A 65 -11.81 -21.41 5.18
C LYS A 65 -11.38 -19.97 5.01
N VAL A 66 -10.10 -19.75 4.72
CA VAL A 66 -9.56 -18.44 4.34
C VAL A 66 -9.07 -18.52 2.90
N PHE A 67 -9.35 -17.49 2.12
CA PHE A 67 -8.70 -17.28 0.83
C PHE A 67 -8.14 -15.85 0.77
N SER A 68 -6.85 -15.75 0.51
CA SER A 68 -6.18 -14.48 0.26
C SER A 68 -5.50 -14.52 -1.12
N PRO A 69 -5.82 -13.61 -2.05
CA PRO A 69 -5.02 -13.44 -3.26
C PRO A 69 -3.55 -13.12 -2.92
N GLY A 70 -2.63 -13.54 -3.79
CA GLY A 70 -1.21 -13.27 -3.62
C GLY A 70 -0.87 -11.79 -3.74
N SER A 71 0.28 -11.40 -3.18
CA SER A 71 0.85 -10.05 -3.33
C SER A 71 0.91 -9.62 -4.79
N GLY A 72 0.60 -8.34 -5.05
CA GLY A 72 0.61 -7.77 -6.41
C GLY A 72 -0.52 -8.25 -7.34
N THR A 73 -1.45 -9.09 -6.85
CA THR A 73 -2.63 -9.53 -7.62
C THR A 73 -3.72 -8.46 -7.57
N ASP A 74 -4.34 -8.16 -8.72
CA ASP A 74 -5.58 -7.37 -8.73
C ASP A 74 -6.71 -8.17 -8.07
N THR A 75 -7.19 -7.67 -6.94
CA THR A 75 -8.20 -8.36 -6.13
C THR A 75 -9.63 -8.14 -6.62
N THR A 76 -9.87 -7.18 -7.51
CA THR A 76 -11.23 -6.73 -7.88
C THR A 76 -12.02 -7.84 -8.59
N GLU A 77 -11.46 -8.40 -9.66
CA GLU A 77 -12.10 -9.48 -10.41
C GLU A 77 -12.28 -10.74 -9.56
N ILE A 78 -11.27 -11.06 -8.74
CA ILE A 78 -11.29 -12.21 -7.84
C ILE A 78 -12.41 -12.04 -6.82
N ALA A 79 -12.50 -10.88 -6.17
CA ALA A 79 -13.53 -10.61 -5.19
C ALA A 79 -14.93 -10.73 -5.80
N ASN A 80 -15.15 -10.18 -7.00
CA ASN A 80 -16.41 -10.33 -7.72
C ASN A 80 -16.75 -11.80 -8.03
N ALA A 81 -15.76 -12.60 -8.44
CA ALA A 81 -15.95 -14.02 -8.70
C ALA A 81 -16.28 -14.82 -7.42
N GLU A 82 -15.60 -14.54 -6.31
CA GLU A 82 -15.86 -15.18 -5.02
C GLU A 82 -17.25 -14.84 -4.48
N MET A 83 -17.67 -13.57 -4.59
CA MET A 83 -19.00 -13.10 -4.19
C MET A 83 -20.13 -13.69 -5.04
N ALA A 84 -19.89 -13.95 -6.33
CA ALA A 84 -20.85 -14.58 -7.23
C ALA A 84 -20.85 -16.12 -7.17
N SER A 85 -19.98 -16.71 -6.36
CA SER A 85 -19.84 -18.17 -6.27
C SER A 85 -21.05 -18.84 -5.60
N LYS A 86 -21.15 -20.17 -5.75
CA LYS A 86 -22.21 -20.96 -5.07
C LYS A 86 -22.09 -20.96 -3.55
N ASN A 87 -20.89 -20.73 -3.03
CA ASN A 87 -20.57 -20.68 -1.61
C ASN A 87 -19.81 -19.38 -1.35
N PRO A 88 -20.50 -18.22 -1.42
CA PRO A 88 -19.83 -16.94 -1.27
C PRO A 88 -19.27 -16.77 0.15
N PRO A 89 -18.25 -15.91 0.33
CA PRO A 89 -17.68 -15.66 1.64
C PRO A 89 -18.73 -15.05 2.57
N ALA A 90 -18.72 -15.49 3.82
CA ALA A 90 -19.54 -14.95 4.89
C ALA A 90 -18.89 -13.70 5.50
N ILE A 91 -17.55 -13.64 5.50
CA ILE A 91 -16.77 -12.46 5.85
C ILE A 91 -15.91 -12.08 4.65
N PHE A 92 -15.90 -10.81 4.26
CA PHE A 92 -15.05 -10.33 3.18
C PHE A 92 -14.40 -8.99 3.51
N SER A 93 -13.26 -8.72 2.89
CA SER A 93 -12.63 -7.39 2.94
C SER A 93 -13.25 -6.47 1.90
N THR A 94 -13.47 -5.20 2.27
CA THR A 94 -13.72 -4.13 1.30
C THR A 94 -13.08 -2.83 1.74
N VAL A 95 -12.74 -1.98 0.77
CA VAL A 95 -12.17 -0.64 0.99
C VAL A 95 -13.23 0.47 0.86
N SER A 96 -14.37 0.16 0.24
CA SER A 96 -15.44 1.13 -0.04
C SER A 96 -16.80 0.46 -0.19
N LEU A 97 -17.84 1.28 -0.40
CA LEU A 97 -19.20 0.81 -0.72
C LEU A 97 -19.43 0.52 -2.21
N VAL A 98 -18.52 0.95 -3.09
CA VAL A 98 -18.78 1.05 -4.54
C VAL A 98 -19.04 -0.30 -5.24
N PRO A 99 -18.49 -1.46 -4.83
CA PRO A 99 -18.86 -2.73 -5.47
C PRO A 99 -20.06 -3.45 -4.82
N TRP A 100 -20.30 -3.27 -3.51
CA TRP A 100 -21.20 -4.15 -2.74
C TRP A 100 -22.10 -3.44 -1.73
N GLY A 101 -22.10 -2.11 -1.75
CA GLY A 101 -22.95 -1.28 -0.91
C GLY A 101 -24.42 -1.35 -1.30
N PRO A 102 -25.31 -0.70 -0.52
CA PRO A 102 -26.76 -0.79 -0.70
C PRO A 102 -27.27 -0.37 -2.10
N LYS A 103 -26.50 0.41 -2.86
CA LYS A 103 -26.88 0.87 -4.20
C LYS A 103 -26.40 -0.05 -5.33
N ASP A 104 -25.29 -0.74 -5.15
CA ASP A 104 -24.54 -1.38 -6.25
C ASP A 104 -24.58 -2.91 -6.21
N GLY A 105 -24.79 -3.51 -5.03
CA GLY A 105 -24.91 -4.96 -4.90
C GLY A 105 -25.66 -5.45 -3.67
N ASP A 106 -25.73 -4.62 -2.63
CA ASP A 106 -26.48 -4.89 -1.40
C ASP A 106 -26.06 -6.22 -0.73
N PHE A 107 -24.76 -6.39 -0.48
CA PHE A 107 -24.20 -7.55 0.23
C PHE A 107 -23.82 -7.25 1.67
N LEU A 108 -23.66 -5.98 2.03
CA LEU A 108 -23.15 -5.59 3.34
C LEU A 108 -24.22 -5.71 4.42
N TYR A 109 -23.94 -6.50 5.44
CA TYR A 109 -24.74 -6.54 6.66
C TYR A 109 -24.46 -5.33 7.54
N ASN A 110 -25.50 -4.62 7.97
CA ASN A 110 -25.36 -3.52 8.91
C ASN A 110 -25.08 -4.10 10.30
N LEU A 111 -23.88 -3.86 10.83
CA LEU A 111 -23.44 -4.42 12.12
C LEU A 111 -24.27 -3.90 13.29
N ASN A 112 -24.91 -2.74 13.14
CA ASN A 112 -25.82 -2.21 14.16
C ASN A 112 -27.13 -3.02 14.29
N ASP A 113 -27.49 -3.77 13.24
CA ASP A 113 -28.66 -4.67 13.23
C ASP A 113 -28.33 -6.07 13.80
N SER A 114 -27.08 -6.28 14.23
CA SER A 114 -26.59 -7.55 14.78
C SER A 114 -27.49 -8.09 15.89
N SER A 115 -27.62 -9.41 16.01
CA SER A 115 -28.24 -10.01 17.20
C SER A 115 -27.23 -10.21 18.34
N ASN A 116 -25.93 -10.10 18.04
CA ASN A 116 -24.83 -10.23 18.98
C ASN A 116 -24.50 -8.87 19.62
N GLU A 117 -24.82 -8.71 20.91
CA GLU A 117 -24.63 -7.47 21.66
C GLU A 117 -23.15 -7.07 21.80
N GLU A 118 -22.21 -8.01 21.73
CA GLU A 118 -20.78 -7.70 21.76
C GLU A 118 -20.31 -7.13 20.43
N LEU A 119 -20.80 -7.67 19.31
CA LEU A 119 -20.48 -7.13 17.99
C LEU A 119 -21.01 -5.70 17.82
N LYS A 120 -22.23 -5.42 18.29
CA LYS A 120 -22.76 -4.04 18.29
C LYS A 120 -21.83 -3.08 19.03
N LYS A 121 -21.36 -3.47 20.21
CA LYS A 121 -20.43 -2.63 20.99
C LYS A 121 -19.12 -2.37 20.24
N LEU A 122 -18.57 -3.39 19.56
CA LEU A 122 -17.39 -3.21 18.72
C LEU A 122 -17.69 -2.25 17.55
N ALA A 123 -18.82 -2.43 16.88
CA ALA A 123 -19.24 -1.55 15.77
C ALA A 123 -19.50 -0.10 16.21
N GLU A 124 -20.04 0.11 17.42
CA GLU A 124 -20.27 1.43 18.02
C GLU A 124 -18.97 2.15 18.39
N GLN A 125 -17.94 1.39 18.81
CA GLN A 125 -16.60 1.92 19.10
C GLN A 125 -15.86 2.42 17.86
N VAL A 126 -16.26 2.00 16.65
CA VAL A 126 -15.69 2.55 15.41
C VAL A 126 -15.98 4.04 15.35
N PRO A 127 -14.94 4.91 15.30
CA PRO A 127 -15.12 6.35 15.22
C PRO A 127 -16.03 6.73 14.06
N GLU A 128 -16.90 7.70 14.26
CA GLU A 128 -17.92 8.05 13.27
C GLU A 128 -17.32 8.36 11.87
N ALA A 129 -16.22 9.09 11.83
CA ALA A 129 -15.49 9.43 10.61
C ALA A 129 -14.88 8.22 9.88
N GLN A 130 -14.78 7.08 10.56
CA GLN A 130 -14.21 5.82 10.05
C GLN A 130 -15.27 4.75 9.82
N ARG A 131 -16.57 5.06 9.99
CA ARG A 131 -17.63 4.08 9.73
C ARG A 131 -17.82 3.89 8.23
N LEU A 132 -17.86 2.64 7.81
CA LEU A 132 -18.29 2.28 6.46
C LEU A 132 -19.81 2.37 6.41
N ARG A 133 -20.38 3.49 5.92
CA ARG A 133 -21.83 3.76 5.99
C ARG A 133 -22.37 4.51 4.78
N SER A 134 -23.64 4.29 4.46
CA SER A 134 -24.32 5.02 3.37
C SER A 134 -25.16 6.19 3.91
N THR A 135 -25.71 6.03 5.11
CA THR A 135 -26.48 7.03 5.84
C THR A 135 -26.09 7.04 7.32
N ASP A 136 -26.54 8.08 8.04
CA ASP A 136 -26.32 8.18 9.48
C ASP A 136 -27.01 7.03 10.23
N GLY A 137 -26.30 6.47 11.22
CA GLY A 137 -26.80 5.34 12.01
C GLY A 137 -26.46 3.95 11.47
N GLU A 138 -25.81 3.85 10.31
CA GLU A 138 -25.28 2.58 9.77
C GLU A 138 -23.79 2.39 10.10
N ASN A 139 -23.36 1.14 10.20
CA ASN A 139 -21.95 0.75 10.09
C ASN A 139 -21.85 -0.66 9.49
N PHE A 140 -21.26 -0.78 8.31
CA PHE A 140 -21.16 -2.02 7.55
C PHE A 140 -19.87 -2.82 7.82
N GLY A 141 -18.95 -2.30 8.63
CA GLY A 141 -17.68 -2.99 8.82
C GLY A 141 -16.87 -2.55 10.03
N ILE A 142 -16.00 -3.46 10.49
CA ILE A 142 -14.98 -3.17 11.50
C ILE A 142 -13.66 -2.87 10.78
N PRO A 143 -13.01 -1.70 10.99
CA PRO A 143 -11.71 -1.41 10.39
C PRO A 143 -10.67 -2.48 10.71
N TYR A 144 -9.88 -2.91 9.73
CA TYR A 144 -8.76 -3.82 9.97
C TYR A 144 -7.72 -3.17 10.89
N THR A 145 -7.31 -1.97 10.49
CA THR A 145 -6.23 -1.21 11.10
C THR A 145 -6.34 0.25 10.67
N VAL A 146 -5.68 1.15 11.40
CA VAL A 146 -5.25 2.43 10.85
C VAL A 146 -3.93 2.22 10.11
N GLU A 147 -3.82 2.72 8.89
CA GLU A 147 -2.58 2.73 8.13
C GLU A 147 -2.13 4.16 7.85
N GLY A 148 -0.82 4.35 7.76
CA GLY A 148 -0.22 5.57 7.28
C GLY A 148 1.08 5.28 6.56
N TYR A 149 1.46 6.14 5.61
CA TYR A 149 2.64 5.91 4.79
C TYR A 149 3.48 7.15 4.55
N GLY A 150 4.74 6.87 4.23
CA GLY A 150 5.77 7.87 4.04
C GLY A 150 7.01 7.21 3.46
N TYR A 151 8.15 7.85 3.65
CA TYR A 151 9.45 7.20 3.49
C TYR A 151 9.82 6.51 4.79
N VAL A 152 9.77 5.18 4.78
CA VAL A 152 10.26 4.33 5.86
C VAL A 152 11.77 4.20 5.75
N PHE A 153 12.47 4.29 6.86
CA PHE A 153 13.92 4.10 6.95
C PHE A 153 14.31 3.33 8.21
N ASP A 154 15.45 2.66 8.15
CA ASP A 154 16.10 2.06 9.33
C ASP A 154 16.99 3.14 10.00
N SER A 155 16.60 3.54 11.21
CA SER A 155 17.36 4.52 11.99
C SER A 155 18.80 4.08 12.28
N LYS A 156 19.08 2.77 12.36
CA LYS A 156 20.44 2.25 12.51
C LYS A 156 21.29 2.55 11.28
N LEU A 157 20.75 2.29 10.08
CA LEU A 157 21.41 2.64 8.81
C LEU A 157 21.63 4.15 8.71
N LEU A 158 20.63 4.96 9.08
CA LEU A 158 20.76 6.42 9.10
C LEU A 158 21.87 6.88 10.05
N GLY A 159 21.98 6.27 11.23
CA GLY A 159 23.05 6.56 12.20
C GLY A 159 24.44 6.20 11.67
N GLU A 160 24.58 5.07 10.98
CA GLU A 160 25.85 4.66 10.37
C GLU A 160 26.27 5.56 9.20
N LEU A 161 25.31 6.16 8.47
CA LEU A 161 25.61 7.16 7.45
C LEU A 161 26.24 8.44 8.03
N PHE A 162 25.96 8.76 9.30
CA PHE A 162 26.39 10.00 9.97
C PHE A 162 27.13 9.70 11.27
N ALA A 163 28.35 9.17 11.14
CA ALA A 163 29.18 8.78 12.28
C ALA A 163 29.30 9.89 13.33
N GLY A 164 28.81 9.61 14.55
CA GLY A 164 28.88 10.53 15.69
C GLY A 164 27.74 11.55 15.79
N ALA A 165 26.78 11.56 14.86
CA ALA A 165 25.57 12.35 14.98
C ALA A 165 24.60 11.73 16.01
N ASP A 166 23.83 12.59 16.68
CA ASP A 166 22.61 12.16 17.37
C ASP A 166 21.58 11.75 16.31
N THR A 167 21.38 10.44 16.14
CA THR A 167 20.49 9.87 15.13
C THR A 167 19.03 10.27 15.36
N ALA A 168 18.59 10.41 16.61
CA ALA A 168 17.22 10.81 16.91
C ALA A 168 16.98 12.27 16.51
N LYS A 169 17.96 13.15 16.81
CA LYS A 169 17.91 14.55 16.37
C LYS A 169 17.97 14.68 14.84
N LEU A 170 18.85 13.92 14.18
CA LEU A 170 18.94 13.87 12.72
C LEU A 170 17.61 13.43 12.09
N ALA A 171 17.01 12.35 12.59
CA ALA A 171 15.70 11.88 12.13
C ALA A 171 14.61 12.95 12.32
N ALA A 172 14.57 13.63 13.47
CA ALA A 172 13.63 14.71 13.73
C ALA A 172 13.82 15.91 12.78
N ASP A 173 15.06 16.34 12.53
CA ASP A 173 15.35 17.43 11.60
C ASP A 173 15.03 17.05 10.14
N LEU A 174 15.18 15.78 9.78
CA LEU A 174 14.78 15.26 8.47
C LEU A 174 13.25 15.15 8.33
N LYS A 175 12.53 14.76 9.39
CA LYS A 175 11.06 14.81 9.43
C LYS A 175 10.54 16.24 9.26
N ALA A 176 11.19 17.22 9.89
CA ALA A 176 10.81 18.63 9.81
C ALA A 176 11.27 19.37 8.55
N SER A 177 12.13 18.76 7.71
CA SER A 177 12.75 19.44 6.57
C SER A 177 11.74 19.81 5.47
N ASP A 178 12.03 20.90 4.76
CA ASP A 178 11.35 21.25 3.52
C ASP A 178 11.82 20.36 2.36
N PHE A 179 11.16 20.49 1.21
CA PHE A 179 11.49 19.72 0.01
C PHE A 179 12.93 19.96 -0.46
N ASP A 180 13.40 21.20 -0.51
CA ASP A 180 14.73 21.54 -1.03
C ASP A 180 15.86 20.97 -0.15
N SER A 181 15.69 21.01 1.17
CA SER A 181 16.64 20.44 2.13
C SER A 181 16.62 18.92 2.07
N PHE A 182 15.44 18.30 1.98
CA PHE A 182 15.31 16.86 1.74
C PHE A 182 15.97 16.45 0.43
N ARG A 183 15.77 17.23 -0.64
CA ARG A 183 16.35 16.97 -1.95
C ARG A 183 17.87 17.00 -1.89
N LYS A 184 18.46 18.06 -1.32
CA LYS A 184 19.91 18.16 -1.10
C LYS A 184 20.46 17.02 -0.23
N PHE A 185 19.71 16.60 0.80
CA PHE A 185 20.07 15.45 1.62
C PHE A 185 20.14 14.18 0.78
N THR A 186 19.10 13.89 0.00
CA THR A 186 19.05 12.69 -0.85
C THR A 186 20.11 12.70 -1.97
N ASP A 187 20.41 13.86 -2.56
CA ASP A 187 21.53 14.01 -3.52
C ASP A 187 22.89 13.71 -2.84
N ALA A 188 23.07 14.13 -1.58
CA ALA A 188 24.29 13.84 -0.83
C ALA A 188 24.40 12.36 -0.43
N VAL A 189 23.27 11.70 -0.11
CA VAL A 189 23.23 10.24 0.09
C VAL A 189 23.66 9.53 -1.20
N ASP A 190 23.12 9.92 -2.35
CA ASP A 190 23.50 9.35 -3.65
C ASP A 190 25.00 9.57 -3.95
N ALA A 191 25.54 10.75 -3.67
CA ALA A 191 26.97 11.02 -3.78
C ALA A 191 27.81 10.12 -2.85
N PHE A 192 27.36 9.89 -1.62
CA PHE A 192 27.99 8.96 -0.68
C PHE A 192 27.98 7.52 -1.21
N ILE A 193 26.85 7.06 -1.77
CA ILE A 193 26.73 5.77 -2.44
C ILE A 193 27.76 5.66 -3.58
N LYS A 194 27.95 6.73 -4.36
CA LYS A 194 28.92 6.83 -5.45
C LYS A 194 30.38 7.05 -5.01
N GLY A 195 30.63 7.19 -3.70
CA GLY A 195 31.97 7.21 -3.11
C GLY A 195 32.43 8.53 -2.50
N THR A 196 31.60 9.58 -2.50
CA THR A 196 31.91 10.86 -1.83
C THR A 196 31.60 10.76 -0.33
N THR A 197 32.61 10.53 0.50
CA THR A 197 32.48 10.45 1.96
C THR A 197 32.82 11.76 2.66
N GLY A 198 32.42 11.93 3.92
CA GLY A 198 32.76 13.12 4.73
C GLY A 198 32.09 14.43 4.31
N ALA A 199 31.16 14.41 3.35
CA ALA A 199 30.38 15.58 2.95
C ALA A 199 29.47 16.03 4.11
N SER A 200 29.09 17.31 4.12
CA SER A 200 28.15 17.84 5.12
C SER A 200 26.85 18.32 4.47
N VAL A 201 25.74 18.10 5.15
CA VAL A 201 24.40 18.56 4.79
C VAL A 201 23.81 19.36 5.93
N THR A 202 22.93 20.31 5.60
CA THR A 202 22.20 21.09 6.61
C THR A 202 20.73 20.74 6.55
N LEU A 203 20.17 20.34 7.70
CA LEU A 203 18.76 20.03 7.89
C LEU A 203 18.25 20.86 9.06
N ASN A 204 17.18 21.64 8.83
CA ASN A 204 16.54 22.45 9.86
C ASN A 204 17.55 23.33 10.66
N GLY A 205 18.52 23.92 9.95
CA GLY A 205 19.58 24.76 10.53
C GLY A 205 20.73 24.01 11.22
N ASN A 206 20.69 22.68 11.33
CA ASN A 206 21.73 21.86 11.93
C ASN A 206 22.59 21.19 10.85
N THR A 207 23.90 21.18 11.04
CA THR A 207 24.84 20.55 10.11
C THR A 207 25.17 19.13 10.54
N TYR A 208 25.08 18.19 9.61
CA TYR A 208 25.40 16.78 9.78
C TYR A 208 26.46 16.37 8.76
N THR A 209 27.47 15.64 9.20
CA THR A 209 28.57 15.18 8.35
C THR A 209 28.47 13.68 8.13
N PHE A 210 28.47 13.27 6.87
CA PHE A 210 28.51 11.85 6.51
C PHE A 210 29.78 11.20 7.05
N ALA A 211 29.71 9.90 7.35
CA ALA A 211 30.88 9.13 7.75
C ALA A 211 32.01 9.27 6.71
N SER A 212 33.27 9.30 7.19
CA SER A 212 34.45 9.39 6.32
C SER A 212 34.75 8.06 5.60
N GLU A 213 34.22 6.95 6.11
CA GLU A 213 34.38 5.61 5.58
C GLU A 213 33.03 4.89 5.55
N LYS A 214 32.85 3.95 4.61
CA LYS A 214 31.66 3.11 4.57
C LYS A 214 31.79 1.93 5.54
N THR A 215 30.79 1.77 6.39
CA THR A 215 30.56 0.58 7.22
C THR A 215 30.06 -0.59 6.39
N ASP A 216 29.99 -1.79 6.97
CA ASP A 216 29.45 -2.96 6.26
C ASP A 216 27.97 -2.82 5.90
N LEU A 217 27.21 -2.07 6.71
CA LEU A 217 25.81 -1.75 6.44
C LEU A 217 25.68 -0.72 5.32
N THR A 218 26.41 0.40 5.41
CA THR A 218 26.34 1.48 4.41
C THR A 218 26.98 1.11 3.06
N LYS A 219 27.81 0.06 3.00
CA LYS A 219 28.26 -0.57 1.74
C LYS A 219 27.15 -1.29 0.98
N GLN A 220 26.05 -1.69 1.65
CA GLN A 220 24.93 -2.36 0.99
C GLN A 220 24.11 -1.42 0.13
N LEU A 221 24.14 -0.12 0.41
CA LEU A 221 23.39 0.87 -0.35
C LEU A 221 23.81 0.89 -1.82
N THR A 222 22.83 0.73 -2.69
CA THR A 222 22.95 0.78 -4.15
C THR A 222 22.09 1.88 -4.77
N GLY A 223 21.14 2.44 -4.02
CA GLY A 223 20.34 3.61 -4.37
C GLY A 223 19.80 4.32 -3.14
N VAL A 224 19.10 5.43 -3.34
CA VAL A 224 18.49 6.19 -2.24
C VAL A 224 17.13 5.62 -1.88
N PHE A 225 16.32 5.29 -2.90
CA PHE A 225 14.95 4.84 -2.74
C PHE A 225 14.78 3.39 -3.19
N VAL A 226 14.02 2.61 -2.44
CA VAL A 226 13.51 1.31 -2.87
C VAL A 226 12.10 1.53 -3.40
N GLU A 227 11.83 1.01 -4.59
CA GLU A 227 10.57 1.22 -5.31
C GLU A 227 10.08 -0.11 -5.89
N ALA A 228 8.76 -0.31 -5.94
CA ALA A 228 8.12 -1.47 -6.55
C ALA A 228 7.56 -1.10 -7.94
N GLY A 229 8.39 -1.23 -8.96
CA GLY A 229 8.03 -0.78 -10.32
C GLY A 229 6.94 -1.62 -11.00
N ALA A 230 6.72 -2.87 -10.58
CA ALA A 230 5.70 -3.74 -11.17
C ALA A 230 4.29 -3.41 -10.68
N GLU A 231 4.15 -2.97 -9.43
CA GLU A 231 2.89 -2.70 -8.74
C GLU A 231 2.46 -1.24 -8.89
N LYS A 232 1.50 -1.05 -9.80
CA LYS A 232 0.93 0.26 -10.13
C LYS A 232 0.49 1.03 -8.90
N TRP A 233 -0.24 0.42 -7.98
CA TRP A 233 -0.78 1.09 -6.78
C TRP A 233 0.27 1.87 -5.98
N THR A 234 1.54 1.47 -6.02
CA THR A 234 2.60 2.18 -5.29
C THR A 234 2.88 3.58 -5.86
N TYR A 235 2.81 3.76 -7.18
CA TYR A 235 3.07 5.02 -7.88
C TYR A 235 1.82 5.66 -8.50
N SER A 236 0.78 4.89 -8.82
CA SER A 236 -0.53 5.43 -9.22
C SER A 236 -1.29 5.90 -7.99
N ASP A 237 -1.59 5.01 -7.05
CA ASP A 237 -2.59 5.27 -6.02
C ASP A 237 -2.00 6.11 -4.89
N HIS A 238 -1.02 5.57 -4.16
CA HIS A 238 -0.42 6.27 -3.02
C HIS A 238 0.42 7.50 -3.42
N PHE A 239 0.89 7.56 -4.65
CA PHE A 239 1.75 8.66 -5.10
C PHE A 239 1.00 9.65 -5.99
N MET A 240 0.65 9.26 -7.22
CA MET A 240 0.06 10.17 -8.20
C MET A 240 -1.43 10.43 -8.01
N ALA A 241 -2.14 9.61 -7.26
CA ALA A 241 -3.54 9.84 -6.94
C ALA A 241 -3.64 10.49 -5.56
N ASN A 242 -3.04 9.94 -4.52
CA ASN A 242 -3.33 10.46 -3.18
C ASN A 242 -2.74 11.86 -2.92
N LEU A 243 -1.44 12.03 -3.13
CA LEU A 243 -0.73 13.24 -2.72
C LEU A 243 -1.20 14.49 -3.51
N PRO A 244 -1.28 14.48 -4.85
CA PRO A 244 -1.75 15.66 -5.58
C PRO A 244 -3.28 15.86 -5.49
N ILE A 245 -4.10 14.81 -5.40
CA ILE A 245 -5.56 14.99 -5.21
C ILE A 245 -5.84 15.63 -3.84
N ASN A 246 -5.05 15.34 -2.80
CA ASN A 246 -5.15 16.07 -1.53
C ASN A 246 -4.86 17.58 -1.67
N ALA A 247 -4.20 18.06 -2.73
CA ALA A 247 -4.07 19.51 -2.93
C ALA A 247 -5.38 20.16 -3.38
N ALA A 248 -6.27 19.39 -4.02
CA ALA A 248 -7.54 19.87 -4.57
C ALA A 248 -8.78 19.50 -3.73
N PHE A 249 -8.73 18.37 -3.00
CA PHE A 249 -9.87 17.82 -2.28
C PHE A 249 -9.53 17.50 -0.83
N GLU A 250 -10.46 17.81 0.07
CA GLU A 250 -10.25 17.66 1.51
C GLU A 250 -10.39 16.19 1.96
N SER A 251 -11.34 15.46 1.37
CA SER A 251 -11.78 14.14 1.83
C SER A 251 -12.25 13.24 0.68
N TYR A 252 -12.47 11.95 0.99
CA TYR A 252 -13.14 10.99 0.12
C TYR A 252 -14.47 11.54 -0.40
N SER A 253 -15.33 12.08 0.48
CA SER A 253 -16.65 12.58 0.09
C SER A 253 -16.57 13.81 -0.81
N ASP A 254 -15.63 14.71 -0.54
CA ASP A 254 -15.39 15.89 -1.38
C ASP A 254 -14.97 15.47 -2.80
N ALA A 255 -13.99 14.58 -2.92
CA ALA A 255 -13.58 14.02 -4.20
C ALA A 255 -14.73 13.26 -4.92
N LEU A 256 -15.54 12.50 -4.18
CA LEU A 256 -16.66 11.73 -4.73
C LEU A 256 -17.79 12.60 -5.27
N TYR A 257 -18.14 13.70 -4.59
CA TYR A 257 -19.32 14.51 -4.94
C TYR A 257 -19.01 15.82 -5.65
N THR A 258 -17.73 16.20 -5.78
CA THR A 258 -17.33 17.39 -6.51
C THR A 258 -17.74 17.34 -7.99
N ASP A 259 -17.99 18.53 -8.57
CA ASP A 259 -18.06 18.70 -10.03
C ASP A 259 -16.75 18.17 -10.65
N PRO A 260 -16.83 17.36 -11.73
CA PRO A 260 -15.65 16.74 -12.33
C PRO A 260 -14.57 17.74 -12.76
N LYS A 261 -14.96 18.96 -13.18
CA LYS A 261 -14.04 20.02 -13.62
C LYS A 261 -13.18 20.59 -12.51
N GLN A 262 -13.52 20.32 -11.25
CA GLN A 262 -12.69 20.75 -10.13
C GLN A 262 -11.34 20.03 -10.10
N MET A 263 -11.17 18.91 -10.83
CA MET A 263 -9.88 18.22 -10.93
C MET A 263 -8.78 19.09 -11.58
N GLU A 264 -9.12 20.11 -12.39
CA GLU A 264 -8.15 21.07 -12.94
C GLU A 264 -7.34 21.78 -11.84
N LYS A 265 -7.92 21.92 -10.63
CA LYS A 265 -7.23 22.49 -9.45
C LYS A 265 -6.00 21.68 -9.04
N ALA A 266 -5.98 20.37 -9.30
CA ALA A 266 -4.86 19.50 -8.94
C ALA A 266 -3.70 19.56 -9.95
N LYS A 267 -3.87 20.21 -11.11
CA LYS A 267 -2.93 20.15 -12.24
C LYS A 267 -1.49 20.49 -11.88
N SER A 268 -1.29 21.61 -11.20
CA SER A 268 0.06 22.04 -10.80
C SER A 268 0.69 21.05 -9.81
N ALA A 269 -0.09 20.53 -8.88
CA ALA A 269 0.34 19.50 -7.93
C ALA A 269 0.69 18.18 -8.65
N ILE A 270 -0.08 17.76 -9.67
CA ILE A 270 0.20 16.57 -10.49
C ILE A 270 1.53 16.72 -11.22
N ILE A 271 1.78 17.86 -11.87
CA ILE A 271 3.04 18.14 -12.58
C ILE A 271 4.23 18.08 -11.62
N LYS A 272 4.10 18.67 -10.44
CA LYS A 272 5.13 18.65 -9.40
C LYS A 272 5.38 17.24 -8.87
N ALA A 273 4.32 16.46 -8.65
CA ALA A 273 4.43 15.07 -8.22
C ALA A 273 5.16 14.21 -9.26
N MET A 274 4.92 14.42 -10.57
CA MET A 274 5.68 13.74 -11.64
C MET A 274 7.19 13.97 -11.51
N GLY A 275 7.63 15.21 -11.21
CA GLY A 275 9.05 15.50 -11.00
C GLY A 275 9.64 14.77 -9.80
N VAL A 276 8.89 14.62 -8.70
CA VAL A 276 9.35 13.83 -7.54
C VAL A 276 9.40 12.34 -7.88
N LEU A 277 8.42 11.82 -8.61
CA LEU A 277 8.39 10.43 -9.04
C LEU A 277 9.57 10.11 -9.97
N GLU A 278 9.86 10.98 -10.94
CA GLU A 278 11.04 10.85 -11.81
C GLU A 278 12.31 10.81 -10.96
N TYR A 279 12.43 11.72 -9.99
CA TYR A 279 13.60 11.77 -9.13
C TYR A 279 13.80 10.47 -8.36
N ASN A 280 12.77 10.00 -7.65
CA ASN A 280 12.89 8.80 -6.82
C ASN A 280 13.29 7.59 -7.67
N THR A 281 12.61 7.42 -8.80
CA THR A 281 12.84 6.28 -9.70
C THR A 281 14.18 6.36 -10.45
N ALA A 282 14.78 7.56 -10.57
CA ALA A 282 16.15 7.73 -11.08
C ALA A 282 17.23 7.42 -10.04
N HIS A 283 16.87 7.41 -8.76
CA HIS A 283 17.75 7.10 -7.62
C HIS A 283 17.35 5.77 -6.95
N ALA A 284 16.69 4.90 -7.71
CA ALA A 284 16.18 3.64 -7.22
C ALA A 284 17.31 2.63 -6.95
N ALA A 285 17.19 1.89 -5.87
CA ALA A 285 18.07 0.81 -5.48
C ALA A 285 17.73 -0.48 -6.22
N GLY A 286 18.76 -1.26 -6.56
CA GLY A 286 18.66 -2.63 -7.06
C GLY A 286 19.66 -3.54 -6.35
N GLU A 287 19.68 -4.84 -6.68
CA GLU A 287 20.47 -5.83 -5.94
C GLU A 287 21.97 -5.48 -5.86
N ASN A 288 22.55 -5.11 -7.00
CA ASN A 288 24.01 -4.97 -7.19
C ASN A 288 24.41 -3.58 -7.70
N GLY A 289 23.50 -2.62 -7.65
CA GLY A 289 23.69 -1.26 -8.18
C GLY A 289 22.35 -0.55 -8.34
N PRO A 290 22.35 0.69 -8.83
CA PRO A 290 21.12 1.44 -9.07
C PRO A 290 20.20 0.67 -10.03
N ASN A 291 18.93 0.57 -9.66
CA ASN A 291 17.89 0.08 -10.56
C ASN A 291 17.48 1.23 -11.48
N LYS A 292 17.45 0.98 -12.79
CA LYS A 292 17.11 1.99 -13.78
C LYS A 292 15.74 1.70 -14.36
N ARG A 293 14.96 2.75 -14.59
CA ARG A 293 13.73 2.68 -15.39
C ARG A 293 14.01 2.01 -16.74
N GLY A 294 13.08 1.17 -17.17
CA GLY A 294 13.25 0.25 -18.28
C GLY A 294 12.26 -0.92 -18.20
N PRO A 295 12.20 -1.80 -19.20
CA PRO A 295 11.33 -2.99 -19.15
C PRO A 295 11.53 -3.86 -17.89
N GLU A 296 12.77 -3.99 -17.42
CA GLU A 296 13.11 -4.75 -16.22
C GLU A 296 12.66 -4.07 -14.92
N TYR A 297 12.49 -2.74 -14.92
CA TYR A 297 12.04 -1.98 -13.76
C TYR A 297 10.62 -2.38 -13.34
N VAL A 298 9.78 -2.70 -14.33
CA VAL A 298 8.37 -3.04 -14.15
C VAL A 298 8.10 -4.55 -14.20
N ASN A 299 9.16 -5.36 -14.26
CA ASN A 299 9.10 -6.81 -14.28
C ASN A 299 8.70 -7.34 -12.90
N THR A 300 7.77 -8.31 -12.85
CA THR A 300 7.25 -8.86 -11.59
C THR A 300 8.26 -9.69 -10.80
N THR A 301 9.41 -10.04 -11.37
CA THR A 301 10.49 -10.75 -10.65
C THR A 301 11.42 -9.79 -9.93
N THR A 302 11.76 -8.67 -10.57
CA THR A 302 12.81 -7.74 -10.11
C THR A 302 12.29 -6.34 -9.76
N GLY A 303 10.98 -6.13 -9.90
CA GLY A 303 10.30 -4.88 -9.57
C GLY A 303 9.04 -5.11 -8.76
N SER A 304 8.79 -6.33 -8.24
CA SER A 304 7.62 -6.61 -7.42
C SER A 304 7.69 -5.95 -6.05
N TYR A 305 6.53 -5.89 -5.40
CA TYR A 305 6.36 -5.42 -4.04
C TYR A 305 7.21 -6.24 -3.09
N ASP A 306 7.10 -7.57 -3.16
CA ASP A 306 7.88 -8.46 -2.29
C ASP A 306 9.38 -8.30 -2.51
N TYR A 307 9.81 -8.21 -3.77
CA TYR A 307 11.23 -7.98 -4.09
C TYR A 307 11.72 -6.61 -3.58
N SER A 308 10.88 -5.57 -3.64
CA SER A 308 11.20 -4.28 -3.04
C SER A 308 11.40 -4.40 -1.52
N LEU A 309 10.58 -5.20 -0.82
CA LEU A 309 10.76 -5.45 0.61
C LEU A 309 12.05 -6.22 0.90
N GLU A 310 12.45 -7.16 0.03
CA GLU A 310 13.73 -7.85 0.12
C GLU A 310 14.92 -6.90 -0.04
N LEU A 311 14.87 -5.98 -1.01
CA LEU A 311 15.89 -4.96 -1.20
C LEU A 311 16.02 -4.06 0.04
N PHE A 312 14.90 -3.61 0.60
CA PHE A 312 14.90 -2.77 1.80
C PHE A 312 15.41 -3.54 3.03
N ALA A 313 14.96 -4.78 3.22
CA ALA A 313 15.39 -5.65 4.31
C ALA A 313 16.90 -5.94 4.28
N ASN A 314 17.52 -5.87 3.10
CA ASN A 314 18.96 -6.02 2.88
C ASN A 314 19.71 -4.67 2.76
N HIS A 315 19.10 -3.57 3.19
CA HIS A 315 19.69 -2.22 3.23
C HIS A 315 20.20 -1.72 1.86
N LYS A 316 19.55 -2.12 0.76
CA LYS A 316 19.93 -1.69 -0.60
C LYS A 316 19.55 -0.23 -0.88
N GLY A 317 18.52 0.29 -0.21
CA GLY A 317 18.17 1.71 -0.25
C GLY A 317 17.95 2.28 1.14
N LEU A 318 18.09 3.60 1.27
CA LEU A 318 17.90 4.31 2.53
C LEU A 318 16.41 4.44 2.88
N PHE A 319 15.57 4.71 1.88
CA PHE A 319 14.14 4.88 2.04
C PHE A 319 13.36 3.84 1.23
N ILE A 320 12.23 3.41 1.76
CA ILE A 320 11.17 2.73 0.98
C ILE A 320 9.86 3.49 1.17
N LYS A 321 9.13 3.78 0.09
CA LYS A 321 7.83 4.46 0.20
C LYS A 321 6.69 3.47 0.47
N GLN A 322 6.49 3.16 1.74
CA GLN A 322 5.46 2.24 2.21
C GLN A 322 4.91 2.70 3.58
N GLY A 323 3.94 1.97 4.11
CA GLY A 323 3.37 2.21 5.44
C GLY A 323 3.60 1.06 6.40
N ASN A 324 2.91 1.10 7.53
CA ASN A 324 3.00 0.08 8.58
C ASN A 324 2.60 -1.33 8.15
N TRP A 325 1.87 -1.49 7.04
CA TRP A 325 1.48 -2.78 6.47
C TRP A 325 2.64 -3.68 6.04
N ILE A 326 3.85 -3.14 5.85
CA ILE A 326 5.02 -3.95 5.45
C ILE A 326 5.59 -4.77 6.61
N TYR A 327 5.17 -4.49 7.85
CA TYR A 327 5.74 -5.10 9.05
C TYR A 327 5.68 -6.64 9.04
N PRO A 328 4.56 -7.32 8.72
CA PRO A 328 4.52 -8.78 8.71
C PRO A 328 5.51 -9.41 7.73
N ASN A 329 5.75 -8.76 6.58
CA ASN A 329 6.74 -9.18 5.61
C ASN A 329 8.17 -8.93 6.14
N LEU A 330 8.45 -7.76 6.72
CA LEU A 330 9.77 -7.43 7.26
C LEU A 330 10.17 -8.34 8.44
N VAL A 331 9.23 -8.74 9.30
CA VAL A 331 9.49 -9.73 10.37
C VAL A 331 10.04 -11.04 9.78
N LYS A 332 9.53 -11.47 8.62
CA LYS A 332 9.97 -12.69 7.94
C LYS A 332 11.31 -12.51 7.22
N LEU A 333 11.50 -11.36 6.58
CA LEU A 333 12.69 -11.06 5.77
C LEU A 333 13.91 -10.70 6.62
N ASN A 334 13.75 -9.80 7.58
CA ASN A 334 14.80 -9.34 8.48
C ASN A 334 14.19 -8.79 9.77
N LYS A 335 14.06 -9.64 10.79
CA LYS A 335 13.51 -9.23 12.09
C LYS A 335 14.38 -8.20 12.83
N ASP A 336 15.66 -8.05 12.50
CA ASP A 336 16.56 -7.20 13.28
C ASP A 336 16.31 -5.71 13.00
N ILE A 337 15.77 -5.37 11.82
CA ILE A 337 15.47 -3.98 11.45
C ILE A 337 14.13 -3.50 12.01
N VAL A 338 13.19 -4.39 12.36
CA VAL A 338 11.82 -3.99 12.72
C VAL A 338 11.77 -3.12 13.98
N SER A 339 12.77 -3.24 14.85
CA SER A 339 12.89 -2.44 16.08
C SER A 339 13.49 -1.04 15.87
N THR A 340 14.02 -0.77 14.69
CA THR A 340 14.72 0.47 14.35
C THR A 340 14.08 1.23 13.20
N LEU A 341 12.94 0.76 12.68
CA LEU A 341 12.19 1.47 11.65
C LEU A 341 11.56 2.75 12.19
N ASP A 342 11.57 3.76 11.34
CA ASP A 342 10.85 5.01 11.54
C ASP A 342 10.38 5.52 10.17
N MET A 343 9.53 6.55 10.16
CA MET A 343 8.90 7.06 8.97
C MET A 343 8.88 8.59 8.94
N LEU A 344 9.15 9.14 7.77
CA LEU A 344 9.03 10.56 7.49
C LEU A 344 8.06 10.84 6.33
N PRO A 345 7.48 12.04 6.23
CA PRO A 345 6.55 12.42 5.16
C PRO A 345 7.15 12.27 3.77
N VAL A 346 6.35 11.84 2.78
CA VAL A 346 6.71 12.04 1.38
C VAL A 346 6.76 13.55 1.12
N LYS A 347 7.93 14.08 0.80
CA LYS A 347 8.12 15.52 0.63
C LYS A 347 7.68 15.95 -0.77
N MET A 348 6.65 16.79 -0.85
CA MET A 348 6.21 17.38 -2.12
C MET A 348 6.57 18.86 -2.22
N PRO A 349 6.98 19.35 -3.40
CA PRO A 349 7.37 20.75 -3.61
C PRO A 349 6.16 21.67 -3.85
N PHE A 350 5.03 21.37 -3.22
CA PHE A 350 3.81 22.15 -3.38
C PHE A 350 3.98 23.52 -2.71
N THR A 351 3.60 24.57 -3.42
CA THR A 351 3.46 25.93 -2.90
C THR A 351 2.01 26.16 -2.51
N GLN A 352 1.73 27.25 -1.80
CA GLN A 352 0.36 27.56 -1.40
C GLN A 352 -0.57 27.77 -2.61
N GLU A 353 -0.03 28.16 -3.76
CA GLU A 353 -0.77 28.34 -5.02
C GLU A 353 -1.25 27.02 -5.63
N ASP A 354 -0.62 25.88 -5.28
CA ASP A 354 -1.05 24.56 -5.76
C ASP A 354 -2.22 24.00 -4.94
N ILE A 355 -2.54 24.62 -3.79
CA ILE A 355 -3.50 24.09 -2.82
C ILE A 355 -4.79 24.86 -2.91
N SER A 356 -5.86 24.16 -3.26
CA SER A 356 -7.22 24.69 -3.37
C SER A 356 -8.11 24.36 -2.17
N VAL A 357 -7.62 23.53 -1.23
CA VAL A 357 -8.34 23.21 0.01
C VAL A 357 -8.16 24.35 1.01
N GLU A 358 -9.28 24.93 1.45
CA GLU A 358 -9.28 26.04 2.40
C GLU A 358 -8.58 25.63 3.72
N GLY A 359 -7.73 26.51 4.26
CA GLY A 359 -6.99 26.26 5.51
C GLY A 359 -5.80 25.31 5.40
N ARG A 360 -5.69 24.50 4.34
CA ARG A 360 -4.57 23.57 4.15
C ARG A 360 -3.30 24.32 3.74
N LYS A 361 -2.22 24.11 4.48
CA LYS A 361 -0.92 24.75 4.24
C LYS A 361 -0.02 23.91 3.33
N ALA A 362 0.82 24.57 2.54
CA ALA A 362 1.90 23.92 1.77
C ALA A 362 2.75 22.96 2.63
N GLU A 363 3.08 23.38 3.86
CA GLU A 363 3.86 22.57 4.81
C GLU A 363 3.22 21.23 5.18
N THR A 364 1.90 21.07 5.04
CA THR A 364 1.21 19.78 5.27
C THR A 364 1.81 18.68 4.39
N PHE A 365 2.19 19.02 3.16
CA PHE A 365 2.76 18.08 2.19
C PHE A 365 4.27 17.84 2.34
N THR A 366 4.88 18.40 3.39
CA THR A 366 6.26 18.09 3.79
C THR A 366 6.36 17.63 5.24
N LYS A 367 5.36 17.89 6.08
CA LYS A 367 5.37 17.58 7.52
C LYS A 367 4.38 16.51 7.93
N SER A 368 3.37 16.21 7.12
CA SER A 368 2.34 15.24 7.44
C SER A 368 2.38 14.00 6.56
N ILE A 369 1.82 12.90 7.06
CA ILE A 369 1.62 11.66 6.30
C ILE A 369 0.14 11.48 5.95
N PRO A 370 -0.16 10.73 4.87
CA PRO A 370 -1.48 10.16 4.68
C PRO A 370 -1.79 9.11 5.74
N VAL A 371 -3.00 9.16 6.30
CA VAL A 371 -3.52 8.19 7.27
C VAL A 371 -4.96 7.82 6.90
N PHE A 372 -5.29 6.53 6.85
CA PHE A 372 -6.60 6.05 6.44
C PHE A 372 -6.92 4.65 6.96
N ILE A 373 -8.17 4.23 6.76
CA ILE A 373 -8.59 2.84 6.94
C ILE A 373 -8.47 2.12 5.59
N PRO A 374 -7.62 1.10 5.48
CA PRO A 374 -7.33 0.47 4.20
C PRO A 374 -8.35 -0.59 3.81
N ASN A 375 -9.01 -1.23 4.77
CA ASN A 375 -9.96 -2.33 4.57
C ASN A 375 -10.83 -2.49 5.83
N TYR A 376 -12.03 -3.03 5.63
CA TYR A 376 -12.98 -3.37 6.68
C TYR A 376 -13.29 -4.87 6.67
N PHE A 377 -13.49 -5.46 7.85
CA PHE A 377 -14.14 -6.76 7.99
C PHE A 377 -15.63 -6.53 7.87
N THR A 378 -16.25 -7.08 6.83
CA THR A 378 -17.69 -6.99 6.60
C THR A 378 -18.33 -8.36 6.62
N ILE A 379 -19.61 -8.41 6.95
CA ILE A 379 -20.41 -9.64 6.89
C ILE A 379 -21.27 -9.59 5.63
N ASN A 380 -21.30 -10.69 4.89
CA ASN A 380 -22.19 -10.86 3.75
C ASN A 380 -23.60 -11.21 4.23
N LYS A 381 -24.58 -10.32 4.03
CA LYS A 381 -25.96 -10.55 4.48
C LYS A 381 -26.70 -11.63 3.67
N ASN A 382 -26.16 -12.06 2.54
CA ASN A 382 -26.81 -13.00 1.62
C ASN A 382 -26.45 -14.48 1.88
N VAL A 383 -25.67 -14.78 2.93
CA VAL A 383 -25.22 -16.15 3.27
C VAL A 383 -26.17 -16.93 4.19
N GLY A 384 -27.26 -16.30 4.63
CA GLY A 384 -28.25 -16.88 5.55
C GLY A 384 -27.90 -16.70 7.02
N GLU A 385 -28.93 -16.75 7.89
CA GLU A 385 -28.82 -16.37 9.30
C GLU A 385 -27.79 -17.16 10.11
N GLU A 386 -27.65 -18.47 9.85
CA GLU A 386 -26.70 -19.32 10.57
C GLU A 386 -25.25 -18.89 10.32
N LYS A 387 -24.92 -18.59 9.06
CA LYS A 387 -23.58 -18.13 8.68
C LYS A 387 -23.32 -16.69 9.09
N ILE A 388 -24.35 -15.84 9.12
CA ILE A 388 -24.24 -14.49 9.70
C ILE A 388 -23.87 -14.61 11.18
N LYS A 389 -24.60 -15.41 11.97
CA LYS A 389 -24.29 -15.61 13.40
C LYS A 389 -22.87 -16.16 13.61
N ALA A 390 -22.45 -17.15 12.82
CA ALA A 390 -21.09 -17.67 12.89
C ALA A 390 -20.03 -16.61 12.52
N ALA A 391 -20.33 -15.71 11.58
CA ALA A 391 -19.47 -14.58 11.25
C ALA A 391 -19.41 -13.54 12.38
N GLU A 392 -20.55 -13.24 13.01
CA GLU A 392 -20.63 -12.35 14.18
C GLU A 392 -19.77 -12.90 15.33
N ASP A 393 -19.91 -14.19 15.65
CA ASP A 393 -19.18 -14.86 16.71
C ASP A 393 -17.67 -14.88 16.44
N PHE A 394 -17.25 -15.13 15.19
CA PHE A 394 -15.84 -15.05 14.81
C PHE A 394 -15.28 -13.63 14.97
N LEU A 395 -16.00 -12.59 14.51
CA LEU A 395 -15.53 -11.21 14.65
C LEU A 395 -15.47 -10.79 16.14
N VAL A 396 -16.44 -11.21 16.96
CA VAL A 396 -16.36 -10.98 18.40
C VAL A 396 -15.11 -11.66 18.97
N TRP A 397 -14.92 -12.96 18.71
CA TRP A 397 -13.75 -13.70 19.19
C TRP A 397 -12.44 -13.08 18.71
N LEU A 398 -12.36 -12.63 17.46
CA LEU A 398 -11.19 -11.99 16.88
C LEU A 398 -10.76 -10.74 17.66
N TYR A 399 -11.72 -9.94 18.13
CA TYR A 399 -11.46 -8.68 18.83
C TYR A 399 -11.51 -8.77 20.37
N THR A 400 -11.90 -9.90 20.95
CA THR A 400 -12.01 -10.06 22.41
C THR A 400 -11.18 -11.20 22.99
N SER A 401 -10.79 -12.20 22.19
CA SER A 401 -9.95 -13.31 22.65
C SER A 401 -8.46 -12.92 22.71
N GLU A 402 -7.70 -13.58 23.60
CA GLU A 402 -6.24 -13.42 23.66
C GLU A 402 -5.57 -13.78 22.32
N ARG A 403 -6.00 -14.89 21.70
CA ARG A 403 -5.44 -15.36 20.44
C ARG A 403 -5.73 -14.42 19.27
N GLY A 404 -6.97 -13.93 19.17
CA GLY A 404 -7.39 -12.96 18.17
C GLY A 404 -6.67 -11.61 18.32
N LEU A 405 -6.59 -11.09 19.55
CA LEU A 405 -5.86 -9.85 19.85
C LEU A 405 -4.36 -9.99 19.55
N LYS A 406 -3.76 -11.15 19.83
CA LYS A 406 -2.37 -11.43 19.45
C LYS A 406 -2.19 -11.39 17.92
N PHE A 407 -3.11 -11.98 17.16
CA PHE A 407 -3.05 -11.93 15.71
C PHE A 407 -3.14 -10.49 15.19
N LEU A 408 -4.09 -9.71 15.70
CA LEU A 408 -4.30 -8.32 15.27
C LEU A 408 -3.10 -7.43 15.63
N LYS A 409 -2.68 -7.45 16.90
CA LYS A 409 -1.65 -6.52 17.41
C LYS A 409 -0.23 -6.95 17.09
N GLU A 410 0.10 -8.24 17.22
CA GLU A 410 1.49 -8.71 17.14
C GLU A 410 1.84 -9.32 15.78
N GLU A 411 0.99 -10.19 15.24
CA GLU A 411 1.28 -10.92 14.01
C GLU A 411 1.00 -10.07 12.76
N SER A 412 -0.12 -9.33 12.77
CA SER A 412 -0.50 -8.41 11.70
C SER A 412 0.09 -7.02 11.90
N GLY A 413 0.48 -6.67 13.13
CA GLY A 413 1.06 -5.37 13.46
C GLY A 413 0.08 -4.21 13.27
N PHE A 414 -1.21 -4.41 13.56
CA PHE A 414 -2.26 -3.41 13.33
C PHE A 414 -2.32 -2.34 14.42
N ILE A 415 -2.69 -1.13 14.00
CA ILE A 415 -3.18 -0.07 14.87
C ILE A 415 -4.67 -0.30 15.06
N MET A 416 -5.09 -0.61 16.28
CA MET A 416 -6.49 -0.88 16.59
C MET A 416 -7.33 0.39 16.47
N TYR A 417 -8.49 0.33 15.80
CA TYR A 417 -9.38 1.50 15.65
C TYR A 417 -9.93 2.04 16.97
N ASN A 418 -10.10 1.17 17.97
CA ASN A 418 -10.60 1.51 19.31
C ASN A 418 -9.48 1.84 20.30
N ASP A 419 -8.22 1.76 19.87
CA ASP A 419 -7.05 2.16 20.64
C ASP A 419 -5.96 2.71 19.70
N PRO A 420 -6.24 3.78 18.93
CA PRO A 420 -5.37 4.20 17.83
C PRO A 420 -4.11 4.93 18.30
N THR A 421 -4.03 5.28 19.58
CA THR A 421 -2.89 5.98 20.19
C THR A 421 -1.95 5.05 20.96
N ALA A 422 -2.18 3.74 20.91
CA ALA A 422 -1.32 2.76 21.56
C ALA A 422 0.12 2.83 21.00
N THR A 423 1.09 2.98 21.90
CA THR A 423 2.52 3.06 21.55
C THR A 423 3.32 1.84 21.98
N ASP A 424 2.65 0.79 22.44
CA ASP A 424 3.24 -0.49 22.87
C ASP A 424 3.28 -1.54 21.75
N SER A 425 2.93 -1.13 20.52
CA SER A 425 2.97 -1.97 19.34
C SER A 425 4.39 -2.49 19.05
N PRO A 426 4.55 -3.79 18.75
CA PRO A 426 5.84 -4.33 18.30
C PRO A 426 6.23 -3.82 16.91
N ASN A 427 5.26 -3.37 16.12
CA ASN A 427 5.49 -2.64 14.87
C ASN A 427 5.84 -1.18 15.20
N THR A 428 7.12 -0.82 15.10
CA THR A 428 7.61 0.54 15.36
C THR A 428 7.06 1.58 14.39
N LEU A 429 6.62 1.18 13.20
CA LEU A 429 5.94 2.07 12.26
C LEU A 429 4.57 2.53 12.79
N ASN A 430 3.90 1.72 13.61
CA ASN A 430 2.69 2.17 14.29
C ASN A 430 2.99 3.33 15.23
N ASN A 431 4.08 3.24 15.99
CA ASN A 431 4.51 4.30 16.89
C ASN A 431 4.88 5.57 16.11
N ALA A 432 5.48 5.44 14.93
CA ALA A 432 5.74 6.57 14.04
C ALA A 432 4.43 7.20 13.54
N ILE A 433 3.43 6.41 13.11
CA ILE A 433 2.12 6.92 12.67
C ILE A 433 1.41 7.66 13.81
N VAL A 434 1.43 7.11 15.03
CA VAL A 434 0.79 7.73 16.20
C VAL A 434 1.31 9.16 16.46
N GLN A 435 2.58 9.44 16.16
CA GLN A 435 3.14 10.79 16.27
C GLN A 435 2.47 11.80 15.32
N TYR A 436 1.97 11.35 14.18
CA TYR A 436 1.29 12.20 13.20
C TYR A 436 -0.23 12.26 13.41
N LEU A 437 -0.84 11.34 14.15
CA LEU A 437 -2.29 11.36 14.43
C LEU A 437 -2.74 12.60 15.23
N GLY A 438 -1.81 13.26 15.92
CA GLY A 438 -2.05 14.55 16.60
C GLY A 438 -1.84 15.78 15.71
N GLU A 439 -1.46 15.61 14.45
CA GLU A 439 -1.20 16.67 13.47
C GLU A 439 -2.24 16.67 12.33
N ASP A 440 -2.18 17.66 11.44
CA ASP A 440 -3.03 17.68 10.23
C ASP A 440 -2.59 16.58 9.26
N THR A 441 -3.16 15.38 9.35
CA THR A 441 -2.89 14.26 8.43
C THR A 441 -3.53 14.49 7.06
N LEU A 442 -2.96 13.87 6.02
CA LEU A 442 -3.59 13.82 4.69
C LEU A 442 -4.62 12.67 4.63
N SER A 443 -5.75 12.90 4.00
CA SER A 443 -6.80 11.88 3.86
C SER A 443 -6.53 10.99 2.63
N ASN A 444 -7.46 10.09 2.32
CA ASN A 444 -7.42 9.24 1.12
C ASN A 444 -8.59 9.58 0.16
N PRO A 445 -8.52 10.72 -0.55
CA PRO A 445 -9.51 11.07 -1.57
C PRO A 445 -9.41 10.21 -2.84
N TYR A 446 -8.28 9.54 -3.10
CA TYR A 446 -8.14 8.72 -4.32
C TYR A 446 -9.04 7.48 -4.30
N ASN A 447 -9.46 6.97 -3.14
CA ASN A 447 -10.48 5.93 -3.04
C ASN A 447 -11.83 6.34 -3.70
N ALA A 448 -12.06 7.63 -3.90
CA ALA A 448 -13.22 8.16 -4.62
C ALA A 448 -13.01 8.26 -6.14
N ALA A 449 -11.89 7.74 -6.66
CA ALA A 449 -11.60 7.76 -8.09
C ALA A 449 -12.72 7.10 -8.91
N PRO A 450 -13.16 7.72 -10.02
CA PRO A 450 -14.28 7.22 -10.80
C PRO A 450 -13.88 6.02 -11.66
N GLY A 451 -14.72 4.97 -11.69
CA GLY A 451 -14.53 3.82 -12.59
C GLY A 451 -13.12 3.23 -12.54
N ASN A 452 -12.51 3.04 -13.71
CA ASN A 452 -11.16 2.46 -13.84
C ASN A 452 -10.04 3.51 -13.82
N PHE A 453 -10.29 4.69 -13.23
CA PHE A 453 -9.35 5.81 -13.26
C PHE A 453 -7.93 5.45 -12.82
N LEU A 454 -7.80 4.82 -11.64
CA LEU A 454 -6.51 4.42 -11.06
C LEU A 454 -5.75 3.44 -11.96
N GLU A 455 -6.49 2.51 -12.58
CA GLU A 455 -5.95 1.52 -13.50
C GLU A 455 -5.45 2.18 -14.80
N GLU A 456 -6.21 3.12 -15.37
CA GLU A 456 -5.83 3.85 -16.58
C GLU A 456 -4.58 4.71 -16.38
N ILE A 457 -4.51 5.49 -15.30
CA ILE A 457 -3.33 6.32 -15.00
C ILE A 457 -2.13 5.44 -14.62
N GLY A 458 -2.36 4.33 -13.92
CA GLY A 458 -1.30 3.41 -13.53
C GLY A 458 -0.68 2.70 -14.74
N ASN A 459 -1.51 2.27 -15.70
CA ASN A 459 -1.03 1.72 -16.97
C ASN A 459 -0.27 2.78 -17.76
N ASP A 460 -0.74 4.02 -17.82
CA ASP A 460 -0.04 5.09 -18.50
C ASP A 460 1.35 5.38 -17.89
N LEU A 461 1.43 5.49 -16.56
CA LEU A 461 2.69 5.65 -15.83
C LEU A 461 3.63 4.47 -16.12
N LYS A 462 3.12 3.24 -16.01
CA LYS A 462 3.91 2.03 -16.24
C LYS A 462 4.47 1.99 -17.65
N GLU A 463 3.63 2.17 -18.66
CA GLU A 463 3.98 2.00 -20.08
C GLU A 463 4.77 3.16 -20.67
N ASN A 464 4.49 4.40 -20.24
CA ASN A 464 5.06 5.59 -20.86
C ASN A 464 6.16 6.26 -20.06
N TYR A 465 6.33 5.91 -18.78
CA TYR A 465 7.27 6.55 -17.88
C TYR A 465 8.21 5.53 -17.22
N MET A 466 7.69 4.52 -16.52
CA MET A 466 8.52 3.56 -15.77
C MET A 466 9.38 2.67 -16.67
N THR A 467 8.97 2.45 -17.91
CA THR A 467 9.73 1.70 -18.93
C THR A 467 10.76 2.56 -19.68
N LYS A 468 10.82 3.87 -19.44
CA LYS A 468 11.72 4.81 -20.14
C LYS A 468 12.76 5.38 -19.18
N GLU A 469 14.03 5.30 -19.57
CA GLU A 469 15.14 5.78 -18.74
C GLU A 469 15.05 7.30 -18.50
N THR A 470 14.67 8.08 -19.50
CA THR A 470 14.52 9.55 -19.41
C THR A 470 13.10 9.98 -19.72
N TRP A 471 12.57 10.93 -18.96
CA TRP A 471 11.29 11.57 -19.24
C TRP A 471 11.54 12.93 -19.88
N ASP A 472 10.65 13.35 -20.78
CA ASP A 472 10.69 14.70 -21.33
C ASP A 472 9.84 15.58 -20.40
N GLU A 473 10.40 16.61 -19.78
CA GLU A 473 9.66 17.48 -18.85
C GLU A 473 8.37 18.06 -19.47
N LYS A 474 8.36 18.28 -20.80
CA LYS A 474 7.14 18.72 -21.50
C LYS A 474 6.00 17.70 -21.41
N THR A 475 6.32 16.41 -21.22
CA THR A 475 5.34 15.34 -21.05
C THR A 475 4.62 15.37 -19.70
N TYR A 476 5.08 16.15 -18.71
CA TYR A 476 4.40 16.25 -17.41
C TYR A 476 3.08 16.99 -17.52
N SER A 477 3.05 18.06 -18.32
CA SER A 477 1.81 18.77 -18.61
C SER A 477 0.85 17.90 -19.41
N ASP A 478 1.36 17.17 -20.41
CA ASP A 478 0.54 16.28 -21.23
C ASP A 478 -0.06 15.14 -20.40
N PHE A 479 0.71 14.58 -19.45
CA PHE A 479 0.22 13.61 -18.46
C PHE A 479 -0.88 14.21 -17.59
N ALA A 480 -0.65 15.41 -17.03
CA ALA A 480 -1.62 16.06 -16.16
C ALA A 480 -2.93 16.37 -16.90
N ASP A 481 -2.86 16.82 -18.16
CA ASP A 481 -4.04 17.04 -19.00
C ASP A 481 -4.80 15.73 -19.25
N LYS A 482 -4.09 14.64 -19.56
CA LYS A 482 -4.69 13.31 -19.73
C LYS A 482 -5.32 12.81 -18.43
N TYR A 483 -4.63 12.95 -17.30
CA TYR A 483 -5.10 12.59 -15.97
C TYR A 483 -6.43 13.30 -15.66
N ILE A 484 -6.47 14.63 -15.81
CA ILE A 484 -7.68 15.42 -15.52
C ILE A 484 -8.81 15.00 -16.47
N LYS A 485 -8.51 14.85 -17.76
CA LYS A 485 -9.49 14.42 -18.75
C LYS A 485 -10.08 13.04 -18.42
N THR A 486 -9.25 12.07 -18.06
CA THR A 486 -9.72 10.72 -17.69
C THR A 486 -10.63 10.78 -16.47
N TRP A 487 -10.31 11.58 -15.45
CA TRP A 487 -11.19 11.79 -14.29
C TRP A 487 -12.55 12.38 -14.70
N GLU A 488 -12.53 13.44 -15.52
CA GLU A 488 -13.73 14.11 -16.00
C GLU A 488 -14.62 13.17 -16.81
N ASP A 489 -14.05 12.47 -17.79
CA ASP A 489 -14.78 11.57 -18.68
C ASP A 489 -15.42 10.40 -17.89
N LEU A 490 -14.69 9.80 -16.94
CA LEU A 490 -15.20 8.70 -16.13
C LEU A 490 -16.26 9.14 -15.13
N LYS A 491 -16.13 10.31 -14.50
CA LYS A 491 -17.21 10.86 -13.66
C LYS A 491 -18.45 11.22 -14.49
N ALA A 492 -18.27 11.77 -15.68
CA ALA A 492 -19.38 12.12 -16.56
C ALA A 492 -20.15 10.87 -17.03
N ALA A 493 -19.47 9.73 -17.18
CA ALA A 493 -20.09 8.46 -17.53
C ALA A 493 -20.85 7.78 -16.36
N ALA A 494 -20.53 8.15 -15.11
CA ALA A 494 -21.15 7.60 -13.91
C ALA A 494 -22.42 8.34 -13.45
N ASN A 495 -22.66 9.55 -13.98
CA ASN A 495 -23.86 10.38 -13.76
C ASN A 495 -24.83 10.23 -14.94
#